data_AF-A0A7S0DJV9-F1
#
_entry.id   AF-A0A7S0DJV9-F1
#
_cell.length_a   1.000
_cell.length_b   1.000
_cell.length_c   1.000
_cell.angle_alpha   90.00
_cell.angle_beta   90.00
_cell.angle_gamma   90.00
#
_symmetry.space_group_name_H-M   'P 1'
#
loop_
_entity.id
_entity.type
_entity.pdbx_description
1 polymer ?
#
loop_
_entity_poly.entity_id
_entity_poly.type
_entity_poly.pdbx_seq_one_letter_code
_entity_poly.pdbx_strand_id
1 'polypeptide(L)'
;ISHKGFILTTIIVNCVFLALDDGDENSKTSEIGDIADYIFTAIFTVEMLLRMTAQGLYSCGRHSYFKDNFNCLDFAIVLMSYIQFLFSGANFTYLRAIRIVKPLRVIKALQGLRTLTTALGEAITGLINVLIFFSFCLFVFGILGMQVFGGRLGNRCVQSSGSVTIFLQDRACWPNSALDAYSCGDGEVCEHYGQNPFYGVLSFDNILVAWLNILQVTSLEGWVEVMNYCSDGVSTTISTIYFVSIVMIMALFVRNLILAVIFIKFNNEKNKAKEQETTEN
;
A
#
# COMPACT_ATOMS: atom_id res chain seq x y z
N ILE A 1 9.45 23.45 -30.15
CA ILE A 1 8.87 22.60 -29.08
C ILE A 1 8.70 23.49 -27.84
N SER A 2 7.48 23.61 -27.30
CA SER A 2 7.26 24.35 -26.04
C SER A 2 8.10 23.72 -24.92
N HIS A 3 8.67 24.53 -24.01
CA HIS A 3 9.45 24.05 -22.86
C HIS A 3 8.75 22.89 -22.11
N LYS A 4 7.42 22.96 -21.96
CA LYS A 4 6.61 21.89 -21.35
C LYS A 4 6.64 20.58 -22.14
N GLY A 5 6.61 20.67 -23.47
CA GLY A 5 6.68 19.52 -24.37
C GLY A 5 8.04 18.83 -24.31
N PHE A 6 9.13 19.59 -24.24
CA PHE A 6 10.47 19.03 -24.07
C PHE A 6 10.59 18.22 -22.77
N ILE A 7 10.18 18.79 -21.64
CA ILE A 7 10.20 18.09 -20.35
C ILE A 7 9.33 16.83 -20.36
N LEU A 8 8.13 16.90 -20.93
CA LEU A 8 7.26 15.74 -21.04
C LEU A 8 7.88 14.62 -21.89
N THR A 9 8.47 14.96 -23.04
CA THR A 9 9.18 13.98 -23.88
C THR A 9 10.33 13.35 -23.10
N THR A 10 11.13 14.14 -22.38
CA THR A 10 12.23 13.63 -21.54
C THR A 10 11.73 12.64 -20.47
N ILE A 11 10.60 12.93 -19.82
CA ILE A 11 9.99 12.03 -18.83
C ILE A 11 9.52 10.72 -19.48
N ILE A 12 8.84 10.79 -20.63
CA ILE A 12 8.35 9.61 -21.34
C ILE A 12 9.52 8.73 -21.77
N VAL A 13 10.56 9.32 -22.35
CA VAL A 13 11.76 8.57 -22.76
C VAL A 13 12.43 7.92 -21.53
N ASN A 14 12.54 8.63 -20.40
CA ASN A 14 13.03 8.03 -19.16
C ASN A 14 12.17 6.83 -18.70
N CYS A 15 10.84 6.93 -18.79
CA CYS A 15 9.95 5.81 -18.46
C CYS A 15 10.16 4.60 -19.39
N VAL A 16 10.44 4.83 -20.68
CA VAL A 16 10.75 3.75 -21.62
C VAL A 16 12.05 3.04 -21.24
N PHE A 17 13.10 3.79 -20.87
CA PHE A 17 14.33 3.17 -20.38
C PHE A 17 14.11 2.37 -19.09
N LEU A 18 13.31 2.86 -18.15
CA LEU A 18 12.94 2.10 -16.95
C LEU A 18 12.13 0.83 -17.29
N ALA A 19 11.28 0.86 -18.30
CA ALA A 19 10.48 -0.30 -18.70
C ALA A 19 11.28 -1.37 -19.47
N LEU A 20 12.40 -0.97 -20.09
CA LEU A 20 13.31 -1.88 -20.79
C LEU A 20 14.37 -2.49 -19.87
N ASP A 21 14.43 -2.08 -18.60
CA ASP A 21 15.34 -2.63 -17.60
C ASP A 21 14.92 -4.07 -17.26
N ASP A 22 15.81 -5.02 -17.53
CA ASP A 22 15.60 -6.46 -17.30
C ASP A 22 16.00 -6.90 -15.89
N GLY A 23 16.58 -5.99 -15.09
CA GLY A 23 16.99 -6.23 -13.71
C GLY A 23 18.27 -7.07 -13.57
N ASP A 24 18.91 -7.45 -14.69
CA ASP A 24 20.21 -8.11 -14.70
C ASP A 24 21.34 -7.06 -14.77
N GLU A 25 22.21 -7.03 -13.76
CA GLU A 25 23.29 -6.04 -13.67
C GLU A 25 24.35 -6.19 -14.76
N ASN A 26 24.47 -7.38 -15.37
CA ASN A 26 25.49 -7.65 -16.37
C ASN A 26 25.00 -7.43 -17.81
N SER A 27 23.74 -7.02 -17.98
CA SER A 27 23.16 -6.77 -19.29
C SER A 27 23.64 -5.43 -19.85
N LYS A 28 23.84 -5.37 -21.17
CA LYS A 28 24.16 -4.10 -21.87
C LYS A 28 23.03 -3.06 -21.72
N THR A 29 21.81 -3.54 -21.50
CA THR A 29 20.62 -2.73 -21.24
C THR A 29 20.72 -1.97 -19.92
N SER A 30 21.27 -2.59 -18.87
CA SER A 30 21.51 -1.94 -17.58
C SER A 30 22.53 -0.80 -17.67
N GLU A 31 23.65 -1.01 -18.38
CA GLU A 31 24.68 0.02 -18.59
C GLU A 31 24.14 1.24 -19.35
N ILE A 32 23.34 1.01 -20.40
CA ILE A 32 22.68 2.08 -21.16
C ILE A 32 21.67 2.81 -20.27
N GLY A 33 20.94 2.09 -19.42
CA GLY A 33 19.99 2.65 -18.47
C GLY A 33 20.66 3.60 -17.47
N ASP A 34 21.82 3.22 -16.93
CA ASP A 34 22.60 4.02 -15.98
C ASP A 34 23.12 5.33 -16.61
N ILE A 35 23.64 5.26 -17.84
CA ILE A 35 24.08 6.43 -18.60
C ILE A 35 22.88 7.37 -18.86
N ALA A 36 21.76 6.81 -19.30
CA ALA A 36 20.54 7.58 -19.56
C ALA A 36 20.07 8.28 -18.27
N ASP A 37 20.10 7.58 -17.14
CA ASP A 37 19.70 8.12 -15.84
C ASP A 37 20.56 9.29 -15.37
N TYR A 38 21.87 9.25 -15.64
CA TYR A 38 22.78 10.38 -15.41
C TYR A 38 22.39 11.60 -16.26
N ILE A 39 22.15 11.39 -17.56
CA ILE A 39 21.74 12.45 -18.50
C ILE A 39 20.41 13.07 -18.06
N PHE A 40 19.41 12.25 -17.74
CA PHE A 40 18.11 12.73 -17.29
C PHE A 40 18.22 13.52 -16.00
N THR A 41 18.98 13.03 -15.02
CA THR A 41 19.17 13.74 -13.75
C THR A 41 19.82 15.10 -13.99
N ALA A 42 20.86 15.18 -14.84
CA ALA A 42 21.50 16.44 -15.19
C ALA A 42 20.52 17.45 -15.84
N ILE A 43 19.71 17.01 -16.80
CA ILE A 43 18.68 17.86 -17.44
C ILE A 43 17.71 18.41 -16.39
N PHE A 44 17.23 17.57 -15.48
CA PHE A 44 16.29 17.98 -14.44
C PHE A 44 16.93 18.87 -13.37
N THR A 45 18.21 18.67 -13.05
CA THR A 45 18.95 19.57 -12.16
C THR A 45 19.08 20.95 -12.78
N VAL A 46 19.37 21.04 -14.08
CA VAL A 46 19.41 22.33 -14.78
C VAL A 46 18.05 23.01 -14.77
N GLU A 47 16.96 22.28 -15.06
CA GLU A 47 15.59 22.82 -14.97
C GLU A 47 15.29 23.36 -13.56
N MET A 48 15.63 22.58 -12.52
CA MET A 48 15.43 22.95 -11.12
C MET A 48 16.21 24.23 -10.78
N LEU A 49 17.48 24.31 -11.15
CA LEU A 49 18.33 25.49 -10.89
C LEU A 49 17.78 26.74 -11.58
N LEU A 50 17.39 26.64 -12.86
CA LEU A 50 16.78 27.75 -13.60
C LEU A 50 15.52 28.26 -12.90
N ARG A 51 14.64 27.36 -12.42
CA ARG A 51 13.44 27.73 -11.66
C ARG A 51 13.77 28.37 -10.32
N MET A 52 14.77 27.84 -9.59
CA MET A 52 15.22 28.41 -8.32
C MET A 52 15.76 29.83 -8.50
N THR A 53 16.53 30.09 -9.56
CA THR A 53 17.03 31.44 -9.86
C THR A 53 15.93 32.39 -10.32
N ALA A 54 14.93 31.90 -11.08
CA ALA A 54 13.84 32.73 -11.59
C ALA A 54 12.80 33.11 -10.52
N GLN A 55 12.54 32.22 -9.55
CA GLN A 55 11.53 32.42 -8.51
C GLN A 55 12.11 32.92 -7.17
N GLY A 56 13.43 32.88 -7.02
CA GLY A 56 14.13 33.26 -5.79
C GLY A 56 14.07 32.18 -4.70
N LEU A 57 15.17 32.04 -3.96
CA LEU A 57 15.32 31.03 -2.90
C LEU A 57 14.45 31.31 -1.68
N TYR A 58 14.57 32.49 -1.04
CA TYR A 58 13.88 32.77 0.23
C TYR A 58 13.43 34.23 0.48
N SER A 59 13.82 35.24 -0.32
CA SER A 59 13.69 36.65 0.14
C SER A 59 13.11 37.71 -0.81
N CYS A 60 12.48 37.39 -1.95
CA CYS A 60 11.70 38.41 -2.69
C CYS A 60 10.46 37.80 -3.37
N GLY A 61 9.28 38.04 -2.79
CA GLY A 61 7.98 37.85 -3.44
C GLY A 61 7.10 36.71 -2.90
N ARG A 62 5.78 36.84 -3.13
CA ARG A 62 4.71 35.93 -2.68
C ARG A 62 4.78 34.52 -3.30
N HIS A 63 5.68 34.28 -4.26
CA HIS A 63 5.87 33.04 -5.02
C HIS A 63 7.30 32.47 -4.92
N SER A 64 7.77 32.20 -3.70
CA SER A 64 9.07 31.52 -3.46
C SER A 64 9.02 30.04 -3.86
N TYR A 65 10.14 29.52 -4.37
CA TYR A 65 10.25 28.14 -4.89
C TYR A 65 9.76 27.06 -3.91
N PHE A 66 10.10 27.17 -2.62
CA PHE A 66 9.75 26.18 -1.59
C PHE A 66 8.31 26.28 -1.06
N LYS A 67 7.53 27.30 -1.46
CA LYS A 67 6.11 27.38 -1.10
C LYS A 67 5.22 26.56 -2.02
N ASP A 68 5.69 26.20 -3.20
CA ASP A 68 4.94 25.34 -4.12
C ASP A 68 5.27 23.86 -3.84
N ASN A 69 4.28 23.10 -3.38
CA ASN A 69 4.42 21.66 -3.08
C ASN A 69 4.99 20.87 -4.26
N PHE A 70 4.66 21.26 -5.51
CA PHE A 70 5.14 20.58 -6.71
C PHE A 70 6.62 20.89 -7.02
N ASN A 71 7.11 22.05 -6.60
CA ASN A 71 8.54 22.38 -6.69
C ASN A 71 9.34 21.68 -5.59
N CYS A 72 8.78 21.52 -4.40
CA CYS A 72 9.38 20.70 -3.33
C CYS A 72 9.49 19.23 -3.72
N LEU A 73 8.47 18.66 -4.37
CA LEU A 73 8.52 17.31 -4.92
C LEU A 73 9.66 17.15 -5.93
N ASP A 74 9.81 18.11 -6.85
CA ASP A 74 10.87 18.06 -7.87
C ASP A 74 12.28 18.14 -7.25
N PHE A 75 12.45 19.01 -6.26
CA PHE A 75 13.69 19.10 -5.47
C PHE A 75 13.99 17.76 -4.75
N ALA A 76 12.99 17.15 -4.11
CA ALA A 76 13.16 15.87 -3.45
C ALA A 76 13.59 14.77 -4.42
N ILE A 77 13.01 14.71 -5.63
CA ILE A 77 13.40 13.72 -6.65
C ILE A 77 14.84 13.95 -7.13
N VAL A 78 15.25 15.21 -7.36
CA VAL A 78 16.66 15.52 -7.71
C VAL A 78 17.59 15.07 -6.58
N LEU A 79 17.27 15.42 -5.33
CA LEU A 79 18.06 15.06 -4.16
C LEU A 79 18.21 13.54 -3.99
N MET A 80 17.11 12.79 -4.10
CA MET A 80 17.12 11.33 -4.03
C MET A 80 17.96 10.71 -5.16
N SER A 81 17.97 11.31 -6.35
CA SER A 81 18.82 10.86 -7.47
C SER A 81 20.31 11.08 -7.18
N TYR A 82 20.69 12.19 -6.53
CA TYR A 82 22.07 12.43 -6.11
C TYR A 82 22.52 11.50 -4.98
N ILE A 83 21.63 11.20 -4.02
CA ILE A 83 21.89 10.21 -2.96
C ILE A 83 22.21 8.85 -3.60
N GLN A 84 21.45 8.43 -4.61
CA GLN A 84 21.73 7.19 -5.33
C GLN A 84 23.14 7.17 -5.94
N PHE A 85 23.59 8.26 -6.56
CA PHE A 85 24.95 8.34 -7.13
C PHE A 85 26.04 8.30 -6.06
N LEU A 86 25.86 8.99 -4.93
CA LEU A 86 26.82 9.01 -3.83
C LEU A 86 27.02 7.63 -3.19
N PHE A 87 25.96 6.83 -3.11
CA PHE A 87 25.98 5.49 -2.52
C PHE A 87 26.04 4.36 -3.56
N SER A 88 26.32 4.66 -4.83
CA SER A 88 26.37 3.68 -5.92
C SER A 88 27.47 2.61 -5.74
N GLY A 89 28.45 2.84 -4.87
CA GLY A 89 29.49 1.86 -4.50
C GLY A 89 29.12 0.93 -3.34
N ALA A 90 27.95 1.12 -2.72
CA ALA A 90 27.44 0.24 -1.68
C ALA A 90 26.33 -0.65 -2.27
N ASN A 91 26.31 -1.94 -1.89
CA ASN A 91 25.36 -2.96 -2.37
C ASN A 91 23.93 -2.75 -1.83
N PHE A 92 23.36 -1.57 -2.04
CA PHE A 92 21.97 -1.30 -1.71
C PHE A 92 21.12 -1.46 -2.97
N THR A 93 20.70 -2.71 -3.25
CA THR A 93 19.71 -3.03 -4.30
C THR A 93 18.47 -2.13 -4.22
N TYR A 94 18.08 -1.73 -3.01
CA TYR A 94 16.96 -0.83 -2.76
C TYR A 94 17.14 0.60 -3.28
N LEU A 95 18.37 1.12 -3.40
CA LEU A 95 18.60 2.47 -3.94
C LEU A 95 18.26 2.56 -5.43
N ARG A 96 18.26 1.44 -6.16
CA ARG A 96 17.82 1.40 -7.55
C ARG A 96 16.32 1.61 -7.70
N ALA A 97 15.51 1.20 -6.71
CA ALA A 97 14.06 1.41 -6.71
C ALA A 97 13.66 2.90 -6.66
N ILE A 98 14.56 3.80 -6.21
CA ILE A 98 14.32 5.25 -6.19
C ILE A 98 14.02 5.80 -7.60
N ARG A 99 14.53 5.14 -8.65
CA ARG A 99 14.27 5.53 -10.05
C ARG A 99 12.77 5.52 -10.39
N ILE A 100 11.98 4.66 -9.74
CA ILE A 100 10.51 4.54 -9.92
C ILE A 100 9.76 5.82 -9.50
N VAL A 101 10.39 6.68 -8.68
CA VAL A 101 9.79 7.95 -8.25
C VAL A 101 9.93 9.04 -9.34
N LYS A 102 10.91 8.94 -10.25
CA LYS A 102 11.19 9.98 -11.27
C LYS A 102 10.00 10.25 -12.22
N PRO A 103 9.24 9.24 -12.69
CA PRO A 103 8.01 9.44 -13.47
C PRO A 103 6.96 10.36 -12.82
N LEU A 104 6.92 10.47 -11.48
CA LEU A 104 5.97 11.33 -10.78
C LEU A 104 6.10 12.82 -11.14
N ARG A 105 7.24 13.24 -11.72
CA ARG A 105 7.43 14.58 -12.29
C ARG A 105 6.39 14.95 -13.36
N VAL A 106 5.75 13.96 -13.99
CA VAL A 106 4.66 14.18 -14.96
C VAL A 106 3.51 15.00 -14.36
N ILE A 107 3.27 14.85 -13.04
CA ILE A 107 2.27 15.63 -12.30
C ILE A 107 2.55 17.13 -12.43
N LYS A 108 3.83 17.54 -12.33
CA LYS A 108 4.25 18.94 -12.46
C LYS A 108 4.17 19.42 -13.92
N ALA A 109 4.41 18.54 -14.89
CA ALA A 109 4.42 18.86 -16.31
C ALA A 109 3.01 19.08 -16.90
N LEU A 110 2.03 18.28 -16.45
CA LEU A 110 0.65 18.32 -16.94
C LEU A 110 -0.28 19.01 -15.93
N GLN A 111 -0.84 20.15 -16.34
CA GLN A 111 -1.75 20.93 -15.49
C GLN A 111 -2.99 20.13 -15.06
N GLY A 112 -3.52 19.26 -15.92
CA GLY A 112 -4.63 18.37 -15.57
C GLY A 112 -4.29 17.43 -14.40
N LEU A 113 -3.08 16.86 -14.37
CA LEU A 113 -2.63 16.02 -13.27
C LEU A 113 -2.45 16.80 -11.97
N ARG A 114 -1.95 18.04 -12.03
CA ARG A 114 -1.89 18.90 -10.82
C ARG A 114 -3.26 19.10 -10.20
N THR A 115 -4.25 19.48 -11.01
CA THR A 115 -5.63 19.68 -10.55
C THR A 115 -6.18 18.39 -9.91
N LEU A 116 -5.95 17.24 -10.54
CA LEU A 116 -6.36 15.95 -9.99
C LEU A 116 -5.68 15.64 -8.65
N THR A 117 -4.36 15.83 -8.53
CA THR A 117 -3.63 15.56 -7.29
C THR A 117 -4.05 16.48 -6.14
N THR A 118 -4.30 17.77 -6.42
CA THR A 118 -4.82 18.70 -5.42
C THR A 118 -6.24 18.31 -4.99
N ALA A 119 -7.10 17.97 -5.95
CA ALA A 119 -8.47 17.54 -5.66
C ALA A 119 -8.52 16.24 -4.83
N LEU A 120 -7.61 15.30 -5.10
CA LEU A 120 -7.43 14.07 -4.31
C LEU A 120 -6.94 14.38 -2.89
N GLY A 121 -5.96 15.27 -2.73
CA GLY A 121 -5.46 15.68 -1.41
C GLY A 121 -6.54 16.34 -0.54
N GLU A 122 -7.36 17.20 -1.16
CA GLU A 122 -8.52 17.80 -0.49
C GLU A 122 -9.58 16.75 -0.11
N ALA A 123 -9.79 15.73 -0.96
CA ALA A 123 -10.70 14.63 -0.64
C ALA A 123 -10.21 13.86 0.59
N ILE A 124 -8.92 13.49 0.64
CA ILE A 124 -8.34 12.73 1.76
C ILE A 124 -8.53 13.45 3.09
N THR A 125 -8.32 14.77 3.13
CA THR A 125 -8.52 15.57 4.35
C THR A 125 -9.96 15.46 4.88
N GLY A 126 -10.95 15.39 4.00
CA GLY A 126 -12.34 15.16 4.36
C GLY A 126 -12.66 13.76 4.92
N LEU A 127 -11.77 12.78 4.72
CA LEU A 127 -11.95 11.40 5.20
C LEU A 127 -11.23 11.12 6.52
N ILE A 128 -10.40 12.03 7.04
CA ILE A 128 -9.56 11.78 8.23
C ILE A 128 -10.39 11.27 9.42
N ASN A 129 -11.52 11.92 9.72
CA ASN A 129 -12.40 11.50 10.82
C ASN A 129 -12.90 10.07 10.65
N VAL A 130 -13.17 9.66 9.42
CA VAL A 130 -13.66 8.32 9.10
C VAL A 130 -12.55 7.29 9.17
N LEU A 131 -11.34 7.65 8.72
CA LEU A 131 -10.16 6.81 8.87
C LEU A 131 -9.80 6.58 10.34
N ILE A 132 -9.97 7.58 11.21
CA ILE A 132 -9.77 7.44 12.66
C ILE A 132 -10.76 6.43 13.24
N PHE A 133 -12.05 6.54 12.89
CA PHE A 133 -13.06 5.57 13.33
C PHE A 133 -12.78 4.16 12.79
N PHE A 134 -12.39 4.04 11.52
CA PHE A 134 -12.02 2.76 10.91
C PHE A 134 -10.82 2.11 11.61
N SER A 135 -9.78 2.90 11.92
CA SER A 135 -8.62 2.47 12.70
C SER A 135 -9.00 2.00 14.11
N PHE A 136 -9.93 2.70 14.77
CA PHE A 136 -10.47 2.25 16.06
C PHE A 136 -11.19 0.89 15.95
N CYS A 137 -12.01 0.67 14.91
CA CYS A 137 -12.63 -0.63 14.66
C CYS A 137 -11.58 -1.73 14.42
N LEU A 138 -10.55 -1.47 13.61
CA LEU A 138 -9.43 -2.40 13.41
C LEU A 138 -8.76 -2.75 14.75
N PHE A 139 -8.57 -1.78 15.64
CA PHE A 139 -7.99 -2.01 16.96
C PHE A 139 -8.86 -2.94 17.82
N VAL A 140 -10.16 -2.67 17.92
CA VAL A 140 -11.09 -3.48 18.73
C VAL A 140 -11.19 -4.91 18.19
N PHE A 141 -11.45 -5.07 16.89
CA PHE A 141 -11.53 -6.41 16.27
C PHE A 141 -10.17 -7.11 16.26
N GLY A 142 -9.07 -6.36 16.13
CA GLY A 142 -7.71 -6.86 16.25
C GLY A 142 -7.45 -7.49 17.61
N ILE A 143 -7.75 -6.79 18.71
CA ILE A 143 -7.61 -7.34 20.06
C ILE A 143 -8.47 -8.59 20.24
N LEU A 144 -9.75 -8.54 19.84
CA LEU A 144 -10.63 -9.71 19.91
C LEU A 144 -10.05 -10.90 19.12
N GLY A 145 -9.55 -10.66 17.91
CA GLY A 145 -8.92 -11.68 17.08
C GLY A 145 -7.67 -12.27 17.73
N MET A 146 -6.81 -11.45 18.35
CA MET A 146 -5.63 -11.94 19.07
C MET A 146 -6.01 -12.83 20.26
N GLN A 147 -7.03 -12.46 21.03
CA GLN A 147 -7.46 -13.26 22.18
C GLN A 147 -8.08 -14.61 21.77
N VAL A 148 -8.75 -14.64 20.60
CA VAL A 148 -9.45 -15.84 20.12
C VAL A 148 -8.56 -16.74 19.26
N PHE A 149 -7.65 -16.19 18.45
CA PHE A 149 -6.89 -16.97 17.45
C PHE A 149 -5.37 -16.97 17.69
N GLY A 150 -4.87 -16.17 18.65
CA GLY A 150 -3.44 -16.04 18.92
C GLY A 150 -2.79 -17.37 19.32
N GLY A 151 -1.73 -17.74 18.59
CA GLY A 151 -0.94 -18.95 18.78
C GLY A 151 -1.63 -20.25 18.36
N ARG A 152 -2.85 -20.19 17.80
CA ARG A 152 -3.65 -21.39 17.48
C ARG A 152 -3.50 -21.85 16.03
N LEU A 153 -3.12 -20.93 15.14
CA LEU A 153 -2.97 -21.20 13.70
C LEU A 153 -1.68 -21.96 13.34
N GLY A 154 -0.73 -22.10 14.27
CA GLY A 154 0.49 -22.90 14.10
C GLY A 154 0.34 -24.38 14.45
N ASN A 155 -0.81 -24.78 15.02
CA ASN A 155 -1.06 -26.17 15.39
C ASN A 155 -1.25 -27.05 14.16
N ARG A 156 -0.68 -28.26 14.18
CA ARG A 156 -0.80 -29.25 13.09
C ARG A 156 -1.05 -30.64 13.65
N CYS A 157 -1.71 -31.48 12.85
CA CYS A 157 -1.85 -32.89 13.13
C CYS A 157 -0.54 -33.60 12.83
N VAL A 158 0.05 -34.19 13.87
CA VAL A 158 1.30 -34.95 13.77
C VAL A 158 1.05 -36.39 14.20
N GLN A 159 1.62 -37.34 13.45
CA GLN A 159 1.65 -38.73 13.85
C GLN A 159 3.05 -39.09 14.35
N SER A 160 3.13 -39.67 15.54
CA SER A 160 4.39 -40.16 16.10
C SER A 160 4.60 -41.61 15.68
N SER A 161 5.49 -41.84 14.71
CA SER A 161 5.94 -43.19 14.31
C SER A 161 7.39 -43.39 14.76
N GLY A 162 7.60 -43.74 16.03
CA GLY A 162 8.94 -43.92 16.60
C GLY A 162 9.65 -42.58 16.86
N SER A 163 10.81 -42.34 16.24
CA SER A 163 11.58 -41.09 16.37
C SER A 163 11.27 -40.04 15.29
N VAL A 164 10.32 -40.31 14.40
CA VAL A 164 9.99 -39.44 13.26
C VAL A 164 8.56 -38.93 13.39
N THR A 165 8.40 -37.60 13.34
CA THR A 165 7.11 -36.91 13.23
C THR A 165 6.77 -36.73 11.75
N ILE A 166 5.67 -37.31 11.29
CA ILE A 166 5.24 -37.21 9.89
C ILE A 166 4.15 -36.12 9.77
N PHE A 167 4.33 -35.21 8.81
CA PHE A 167 3.34 -34.20 8.42
C PHE A 167 2.45 -34.76 7.31
N LEU A 168 1.19 -34.99 7.63
CA LEU A 168 0.23 -35.55 6.68
C LEU A 168 -0.60 -34.46 5.99
N GLN A 169 -0.84 -33.33 6.66
CA GLN A 169 -1.68 -32.25 6.14
C GLN A 169 -1.30 -30.87 6.71
N ASP A 170 -1.21 -29.83 5.86
CA ASP A 170 -1.04 -28.43 6.29
C ASP A 170 -2.40 -27.81 6.68
N ARG A 171 -3.03 -28.38 7.70
CA ARG A 171 -4.32 -27.94 8.23
C ARG A 171 -4.22 -27.64 9.70
N ALA A 172 -4.76 -26.49 10.11
CA ALA A 172 -4.82 -26.11 11.52
C ALA A 172 -5.72 -27.07 12.31
N CYS A 173 -5.39 -27.30 13.57
CA CYS A 173 -6.17 -28.15 14.47
C CYS A 173 -6.23 -27.53 15.87
N TRP A 174 -7.15 -28.03 16.71
CA TRP A 174 -7.25 -27.61 18.10
C TRP A 174 -7.30 -28.80 19.06
N PRO A 175 -6.44 -28.87 20.10
CA PRO A 175 -6.49 -29.92 21.10
C PRO A 175 -7.74 -29.76 21.98
N ASN A 176 -8.50 -30.85 22.15
CA ASN A 176 -9.77 -30.90 22.87
C ASN A 176 -10.86 -30.06 22.18
N SER A 177 -11.45 -30.63 21.12
CA SER A 177 -12.52 -30.08 20.28
C SER A 177 -13.86 -29.91 21.03
N ALA A 178 -13.90 -29.08 22.06
CA ALA A 178 -15.13 -28.80 22.82
C ALA A 178 -16.15 -27.95 22.01
N LEU A 179 -15.77 -27.41 20.84
CA LEU A 179 -16.49 -26.35 20.13
C LEU A 179 -16.43 -26.47 18.57
N ASP A 180 -16.56 -27.68 18.02
CA ASP A 180 -16.59 -27.93 16.55
C ASP A 180 -15.34 -27.44 15.79
N ALA A 181 -14.18 -27.59 16.43
CA ALA A 181 -12.87 -27.39 15.79
C ALA A 181 -12.45 -28.65 15.02
N TYR A 182 -11.49 -28.53 14.10
CA TYR A 182 -10.97 -29.69 13.39
C TYR A 182 -10.18 -30.61 14.34
N SER A 183 -10.63 -31.87 14.43
CA SER A 183 -9.95 -32.94 15.15
C SER A 183 -9.09 -33.77 14.19
N CYS A 184 -7.88 -34.10 14.61
CA CYS A 184 -6.98 -34.98 13.86
C CYS A 184 -7.52 -36.42 13.78
N GLY A 185 -7.00 -37.21 12.83
CA GLY A 185 -7.42 -38.61 12.61
C GLY A 185 -6.94 -39.58 13.69
N ASP A 186 -7.32 -40.85 13.56
CA ASP A 186 -6.95 -41.89 14.53
C ASP A 186 -5.43 -42.06 14.64
N GLY A 187 -4.89 -41.82 15.85
CA GLY A 187 -3.45 -41.93 16.14
C GLY A 187 -2.63 -40.66 15.86
N GLU A 188 -3.27 -39.57 15.46
CA GLU A 188 -2.66 -38.24 15.33
C GLU A 188 -2.91 -37.38 16.58
N VAL A 189 -1.93 -36.55 16.93
CA VAL A 189 -2.04 -35.57 18.02
C VAL A 189 -1.92 -34.17 17.42
N CYS A 190 -2.74 -33.25 17.93
CA CYS A 190 -2.65 -31.84 17.55
C CYS A 190 -1.57 -31.16 18.39
N GLU A 191 -0.46 -30.77 17.78
CA GLU A 191 0.67 -30.14 18.45
C GLU A 191 1.13 -28.87 17.72
N HIS A 192 1.70 -27.93 18.45
CA HIS A 192 2.28 -26.71 17.88
C HIS A 192 3.63 -27.04 17.24
N TYR A 193 3.64 -27.21 15.92
CA TYR A 193 4.85 -27.52 15.15
C TYR A 193 5.02 -26.63 13.91
N GLY A 194 3.91 -26.13 13.36
CA GLY A 194 3.90 -25.44 12.07
C GLY A 194 4.15 -23.94 12.17
N GLN A 195 4.62 -23.37 11.06
CA GLN A 195 4.45 -21.94 10.83
C GLN A 195 2.97 -21.63 10.59
N ASN A 196 2.58 -20.41 10.90
CA ASN A 196 1.25 -19.91 10.55
C ASN A 196 1.04 -19.99 9.01
N PRO A 197 -0.20 -20.22 8.53
CA PRO A 197 -0.47 -20.41 7.11
C PRO A 197 0.00 -19.24 6.24
N PHE A 198 0.18 -19.50 4.94
CA PHE A 198 0.66 -18.51 3.96
C PHE A 198 2.00 -17.86 4.37
N TYR A 199 2.99 -18.69 4.75
CA TYR A 199 4.32 -18.23 5.16
C TYR A 199 4.29 -17.24 6.34
N GLY A 200 3.32 -17.37 7.24
CA GLY A 200 3.18 -16.52 8.43
C GLY A 200 2.32 -15.28 8.27
N VAL A 201 1.81 -14.99 7.07
CA VAL A 201 0.97 -13.81 6.81
C VAL A 201 -0.38 -13.94 7.52
N LEU A 202 -0.98 -15.14 7.49
CA LEU A 202 -2.23 -15.40 8.20
C LEU A 202 -1.94 -15.73 9.67
N SER A 203 -1.93 -14.72 10.52
CA SER A 203 -1.74 -14.86 11.96
C SER A 203 -2.46 -13.79 12.77
N PHE A 204 -2.79 -14.14 14.01
CA PHE A 204 -3.37 -13.24 15.01
C PHE A 204 -2.46 -13.12 16.24
N ASP A 205 -1.17 -13.37 16.07
CA ASP A 205 -0.21 -13.37 17.19
C ASP A 205 0.25 -11.95 17.53
N ASN A 206 0.18 -11.03 16.56
CA ASN A 206 0.57 -9.63 16.68
C ASN A 206 -0.55 -8.73 16.15
N ILE A 207 -0.75 -7.58 16.80
CA ILE A 207 -1.85 -6.66 16.45
C ILE A 207 -1.74 -6.13 15.01
N LEU A 208 -0.53 -5.84 14.54
CA LEU A 208 -0.32 -5.32 13.18
C LEU A 208 -0.61 -6.39 12.11
N VAL A 209 -0.26 -7.65 12.36
CA VAL A 209 -0.56 -8.74 11.42
C VAL A 209 -2.04 -9.09 11.46
N ALA A 210 -2.66 -9.07 12.64
CA ALA A 210 -4.11 -9.18 12.78
C ALA A 210 -4.83 -8.06 12.00
N TRP A 211 -4.32 -6.82 12.03
CA TRP A 211 -4.86 -5.72 11.23
C TRP A 211 -4.77 -6.00 9.73
N LEU A 212 -3.65 -6.52 9.23
CA LEU A 212 -3.52 -6.90 7.81
C LEU A 212 -4.56 -7.96 7.42
N ASN A 213 -4.76 -8.96 8.26
CA ASN A 213 -5.77 -10.00 8.03
C ASN A 213 -7.20 -9.44 8.08
N ILE A 214 -7.51 -8.53 9.01
CA ILE A 214 -8.82 -7.86 9.08
C ILE A 214 -9.03 -6.93 7.87
N LEU A 215 -7.99 -6.26 7.38
CA LEU A 215 -8.04 -5.43 6.17
C LEU A 215 -8.34 -6.28 4.93
N GLN A 216 -7.72 -7.45 4.79
CA GLN A 216 -8.05 -8.43 3.74
C GLN A 216 -9.51 -8.91 3.84
N VAL A 217 -9.99 -9.22 5.05
CA VAL A 217 -11.40 -9.59 5.25
C VAL A 217 -12.34 -8.42 4.89
N THR A 218 -11.95 -7.18 5.22
CA THR A 218 -12.74 -5.98 4.93
C THR A 218 -12.81 -5.67 3.43
N SER A 219 -11.78 -6.02 2.65
CA SER A 219 -11.82 -5.92 1.18
C SER A 219 -12.68 -7.00 0.52
N LEU A 220 -13.15 -7.99 1.30
CA LEU A 220 -13.96 -9.14 0.87
C LEU A 220 -13.23 -10.08 -0.09
N GLU A 221 -11.89 -10.07 -0.05
CA GLU A 221 -11.06 -10.94 -0.86
C GLU A 221 -10.50 -12.07 0.02
N GLY A 222 -10.79 -13.33 -0.33
CA GLY A 222 -10.29 -14.49 0.43
C GLY A 222 -10.80 -14.60 1.88
N TRP A 223 -11.81 -13.82 2.27
CA TRP A 223 -12.27 -13.77 3.68
C TRP A 223 -12.86 -15.10 4.17
N VAL A 224 -13.49 -15.88 3.28
CA VAL A 224 -14.01 -17.21 3.60
C VAL A 224 -12.87 -18.19 3.88
N GLU A 225 -11.76 -18.08 3.15
CA GLU A 225 -10.58 -18.91 3.35
C GLU A 225 -9.93 -18.60 4.69
N VAL A 226 -9.73 -17.32 5.00
CA VAL A 226 -9.26 -16.85 6.31
C VAL A 226 -10.15 -17.37 7.44
N MET A 227 -11.47 -17.25 7.29
CA MET A 227 -12.44 -17.78 8.24
C MET A 227 -12.32 -19.30 8.40
N ASN A 228 -12.15 -20.05 7.32
CA ASN A 228 -12.04 -21.51 7.35
C ASN A 228 -10.76 -21.98 8.07
N TYR A 229 -9.62 -21.30 7.87
CA TYR A 229 -8.40 -21.60 8.62
C TYR A 229 -8.57 -21.35 10.13
N CYS A 230 -9.22 -20.24 10.50
CA CYS A 230 -9.54 -19.94 11.90
C CYS A 230 -10.59 -20.90 12.49
N SER A 231 -11.53 -21.36 11.67
CA SER A 231 -12.53 -22.36 12.01
C SER A 231 -11.89 -23.68 12.39
N ASP A 232 -10.98 -24.17 11.54
CA ASP A 232 -10.24 -25.41 11.77
C ASP A 232 -9.35 -25.31 13.03
N GLY A 233 -8.75 -24.14 13.29
CA GLY A 233 -7.85 -23.91 14.43
C GLY A 233 -8.50 -23.60 15.78
N VAL A 234 -9.82 -23.28 15.83
CA VAL A 234 -10.49 -22.89 17.09
C VAL A 234 -11.91 -23.42 17.20
N SER A 235 -12.78 -23.00 16.29
CA SER A 235 -14.21 -23.33 16.30
C SER A 235 -14.88 -22.72 15.08
N THR A 236 -15.72 -23.51 14.42
CA THR A 236 -16.56 -23.05 13.31
C THR A 236 -17.51 -21.92 13.73
N THR A 237 -18.16 -22.08 14.87
CA THR A 237 -19.17 -21.12 15.35
C THR A 237 -18.55 -19.77 15.73
N ILE A 238 -17.47 -19.78 16.53
CA ILE A 238 -16.79 -18.54 16.96
C ILE A 238 -16.21 -17.81 15.75
N SER A 239 -15.55 -18.54 14.84
CA SER A 239 -14.95 -17.95 13.65
C SER A 239 -16.01 -17.33 12.74
N THR A 240 -17.11 -18.05 12.50
CA THR A 240 -18.21 -17.53 11.67
C THR A 240 -18.77 -16.24 12.26
N ILE A 241 -19.07 -16.19 13.56
CA ILE A 241 -19.59 -14.98 14.22
C ILE A 241 -18.60 -13.83 14.09
N TYR A 242 -17.32 -14.08 14.37
CA TYR A 242 -16.27 -13.07 14.30
C TYR A 242 -16.14 -12.48 12.89
N PHE A 243 -15.91 -13.30 11.87
CA PHE A 243 -15.67 -12.82 10.51
C PHE A 243 -16.93 -12.25 9.86
N VAL A 244 -18.12 -12.82 10.09
CA VAL A 244 -19.38 -12.25 9.60
C VAL A 244 -19.64 -10.89 10.25
N SER A 245 -19.34 -10.71 11.55
CA SER A 245 -19.49 -9.41 12.20
C SER A 245 -18.58 -8.33 11.60
N ILE A 246 -17.34 -8.68 11.24
CA ILE A 246 -16.41 -7.78 10.55
C ILE A 246 -16.94 -7.43 9.15
N VAL A 247 -17.40 -8.43 8.38
CA VAL A 247 -17.97 -8.18 7.04
C VAL A 247 -19.19 -7.27 7.12
N MET A 248 -20.08 -7.50 8.08
CA MET A 248 -21.28 -6.69 8.26
C MET A 248 -20.97 -5.28 8.75
N ILE A 249 -20.04 -5.11 9.69
CA ILE A 249 -19.76 -3.80 10.28
C ILE A 249 -18.74 -3.05 9.42
N MET A 250 -17.56 -3.62 9.21
CA MET A 250 -16.44 -2.93 8.58
C MET A 250 -16.53 -2.88 7.05
N ALA A 251 -16.90 -3.98 6.38
CA ALA A 251 -16.96 -3.98 4.92
C ALA A 251 -18.17 -3.19 4.39
N LEU A 252 -19.30 -3.16 5.11
CA LEU A 252 -20.41 -2.24 4.77
C LEU A 252 -20.04 -0.79 5.08
N PHE A 253 -19.34 -0.53 6.19
CA PHE A 253 -18.88 0.82 6.54
C PHE A 253 -17.96 1.42 5.47
N VAL A 254 -16.93 0.68 5.02
CA VAL A 254 -15.99 1.16 4.00
C VAL A 254 -16.70 1.43 2.68
N ARG A 255 -17.63 0.55 2.26
CA ARG A 255 -18.42 0.76 1.04
C ARG A 255 -19.34 1.98 1.13
N ASN A 256 -20.04 2.13 2.26
CA ASN A 256 -20.91 3.27 2.51
C ASN A 256 -20.11 4.58 2.58
N LEU A 257 -18.89 4.56 3.10
CA LEU A 257 -17.99 5.70 3.11
C LEU A 257 -17.62 6.14 1.69
N ILE A 258 -17.20 5.20 0.84
CA ILE A 258 -16.83 5.50 -0.54
C ILE A 258 -18.00 6.16 -1.27
N LEU A 259 -19.21 5.60 -1.14
CA LEU A 259 -20.42 6.17 -1.72
C LEU A 259 -20.72 7.57 -1.17
N ALA A 260 -20.60 7.77 0.14
CA ALA A 260 -20.83 9.07 0.78
C ALA A 260 -19.85 10.14 0.28
N VAL A 261 -18.57 9.80 0.13
CA VAL A 261 -17.53 10.73 -0.36
C VAL A 261 -17.78 11.09 -1.82
N ILE A 262 -18.09 10.11 -2.66
CA ILE A 262 -18.44 10.35 -4.07
C ILE A 262 -19.67 11.25 -4.14
N PHE A 263 -20.69 10.98 -3.33
CA PHE A 263 -21.91 11.78 -3.27
C PHE A 263 -21.65 13.22 -2.83
N ILE A 264 -20.83 13.44 -1.80
CA ILE A 264 -20.43 14.78 -1.33
C ILE A 264 -19.70 15.52 -2.45
N LYS A 265 -18.72 14.89 -3.10
CA LYS A 265 -17.97 15.52 -4.19
C LYS A 265 -18.87 15.83 -5.40
N PHE A 266 -19.74 14.91 -5.80
CA PHE A 266 -20.69 15.11 -6.89
C PHE A 266 -21.66 16.27 -6.60
N ASN A 267 -22.20 16.35 -5.39
CA ASN A 267 -23.09 17.45 -5.00
C ASN A 267 -22.35 18.78 -4.93
N ASN A 268 -21.11 18.81 -4.44
CA ASN A 268 -20.32 20.04 -4.40
C ASN A 268 -20.05 20.58 -5.81
N GLU A 269 -19.70 19.72 -6.77
CA GLU A 269 -19.51 20.15 -8.17
C GLU A 269 -20.83 20.58 -8.82
N LYS A 270 -21.93 19.87 -8.57
CA LYS A 270 -23.26 20.26 -9.06
C LYS A 270 -23.72 21.61 -8.53
N ASN A 271 -23.45 21.92 -7.25
CA ASN A 271 -23.81 23.20 -6.65
C ASN A 271 -22.97 24.35 -7.23
N LYS A 272 -21.66 24.14 -7.43
CA LYS A 272 -20.80 25.13 -8.10
C LYS A 272 -21.28 25.46 -9.52
N ALA A 273 -21.70 24.46 -10.29
CA ALA A 273 -22.23 24.68 -11.63
C ALA A 273 -23.52 25.52 -11.62
N LYS A 274 -24.45 25.24 -10.69
CA LYS A 274 -25.67 26.04 -10.53
C LYS A 274 -25.42 27.48 -10.11
N GLU A 275 -24.46 27.71 -9.22
CA GLU A 275 -24.07 29.06 -8.80
C GLU A 275 -23.51 29.86 -9.98
N GLN A 276 -22.70 29.24 -10.85
CA GLN A 276 -22.20 29.88 -12.08
C GLN A 276 -23.32 30.27 -13.02
N GLU A 277 -24.28 29.39 -13.29
CA GLU A 277 -25.46 29.68 -14.12
C GLU A 277 -26.35 30.82 -13.56
N THR A 278 -26.41 30.96 -12.24
CA THR A 278 -27.19 32.04 -11.59
C THR A 278 -26.45 33.38 -11.61
N THR A 279 -25.12 33.37 -11.72
CA THR A 279 -24.31 34.60 -11.77
C THR A 279 -24.23 35.18 -13.20
N GLU A 280 -24.54 34.37 -14.21
CA GLU A 280 -24.55 34.77 -15.63
C GLU A 280 -25.90 35.31 -16.13
N ASN A 281 -26.97 35.20 -15.32
CA ASN A 281 -28.32 35.74 -15.60
C ASN A 281 -28.63 36.98 -14.77
#